data_AF-A0A256HM05-F1
#
_entry.id   AF-A0A256HM05-F1
#
_cell.length_a   1.000
_cell.length_b   1.000
_cell.length_c   1.000
_cell.angle_alpha   90.00
_cell.angle_beta   90.00
_cell.angle_gamma   90.00
#
_symmetry.space_group_name_H-M   'P 1'
#
loop_
_entity.id
_entity.type
_entity.pdbx_description
1 polymer ?
#
loop_
_entity_poly.entity_id
_entity_poly.type
_entity_poly.pdbx_seq_one_letter_code
_entity_poly.pdbx_strand_id
1 'polypeptide(L)'
;MSSKRQTTVESVKSEVLGEFREPITLKSWTDARSMREEFGMAPWDREGFEWPSVIPNCLEHSWDSPSNEVDGGTDWLARGKPGTGKSTLANYLTVRLLETNGEKVVWRGSSSRSEWLPLAPWTTLYLPAGVDMRVRLEPKVPTRQAVEIDVDELTEIVREVRRYSDPRELNKTLDEGALHVVYPDPLMRGCQDVYEDSPEKQYDTPPKRETLFSEADPANHWWFAWFLARVEHGPHHWTSWVCDEIGDLCPQSASKDSFGTYQKVELLKDTWVDARKFGLSTFAFAHSETDVHQMIRRKLRWRVQMPGTANPTKASDVVGFESVRMNHDVTSRCDVGEALMYTESNFESFGWDDMPSPSSYKLKIAPEVR
;
A
#
# COMPACT_ATOMS: atom_id res chain seq x y z
N MET A 1 -35.48 15.19 -26.20
CA MET A 1 -35.20 14.94 -24.76
C MET A 1 -33.86 14.26 -24.51
N SER A 2 -33.33 13.43 -25.43
CA SER A 2 -32.01 12.77 -25.29
C SER A 2 -30.81 13.75 -25.29
N SER A 3 -30.77 14.73 -26.20
CA SER A 3 -29.65 15.68 -26.30
C SER A 3 -29.42 16.52 -25.03
N LYS A 4 -30.46 17.11 -24.42
CA LYS A 4 -30.30 17.91 -23.17
C LYS A 4 -29.74 17.10 -22.00
N ARG A 5 -30.14 15.83 -21.87
CA ARG A 5 -29.67 14.95 -20.79
C ARG A 5 -28.19 14.58 -20.98
N GLN A 6 -27.77 14.36 -22.21
CA GLN A 6 -26.38 14.08 -22.55
C GLN A 6 -25.47 15.29 -22.27
N THR A 7 -25.93 16.50 -22.61
CA THR A 7 -25.21 17.75 -22.29
C THR A 7 -25.05 17.96 -20.77
N THR A 8 -26.04 17.58 -19.96
CA THR A 8 -25.96 17.68 -18.50
C THR A 8 -24.96 16.67 -17.92
N VAL A 9 -24.88 15.44 -18.43
CA VAL A 9 -23.93 14.43 -17.95
C VAL A 9 -22.49 14.84 -18.26
N GLU A 10 -22.21 15.29 -19.48
CA GLU A 10 -20.89 15.79 -19.88
C GLU A 10 -20.44 17.02 -19.07
N SER A 11 -21.38 17.93 -18.78
CA SER A 11 -21.09 19.10 -17.94
C SER A 11 -20.69 18.70 -16.51
N VAL A 12 -21.40 17.74 -15.91
CA VAL A 12 -21.08 17.25 -14.56
C VAL A 12 -19.75 16.50 -14.57
N LYS A 13 -19.48 15.71 -15.61
CA LYS A 13 -18.20 15.00 -15.78
C LYS A 13 -17.02 15.97 -15.83
N SER A 14 -17.11 17.01 -16.66
CA SER A 14 -16.08 18.04 -16.77
C SER A 14 -15.89 18.82 -15.47
N GLU A 15 -16.97 19.13 -14.74
CA GLU A 15 -16.89 19.78 -13.43
C GLU A 15 -16.15 18.92 -12.41
N VAL A 16 -16.47 17.62 -12.33
CA VAL A 16 -15.82 16.70 -11.38
C VAL A 16 -14.36 16.47 -11.75
N LEU A 17 -14.03 16.29 -13.04
CA LEU A 17 -12.64 16.17 -13.48
C LEU A 17 -11.83 17.44 -13.17
N GLY A 18 -12.46 18.61 -13.26
CA GLY A 18 -11.85 19.88 -12.88
C GLY A 18 -11.58 20.06 -11.38
N GLU A 19 -12.09 19.17 -10.50
CA GLU A 19 -11.69 19.14 -9.09
C GLU A 19 -10.29 18.54 -8.91
N PHE A 20 -9.83 17.70 -9.84
CA PHE A 20 -8.50 17.11 -9.78
C PHE A 20 -7.45 18.09 -10.27
N ARG A 21 -6.27 18.03 -9.64
CA ARG A 21 -5.13 18.81 -10.08
C ARG A 21 -4.58 18.23 -11.37
N GLU A 22 -4.13 19.11 -12.26
CA GLU A 22 -3.40 18.72 -13.47
C GLU A 22 -2.20 17.82 -13.13
N PRO A 23 -1.99 16.73 -13.90
CA PRO A 23 -0.85 15.86 -13.69
C PRO A 23 0.49 16.57 -13.89
N ILE A 24 1.49 16.18 -13.09
CA ILE A 24 2.77 16.89 -13.00
C ILE A 24 3.83 16.21 -13.85
N THR A 25 4.49 17.00 -14.70
CA THR A 25 5.71 16.59 -15.43
C THR A 25 6.87 17.49 -14.99
N LEU A 26 7.84 16.93 -14.26
CA LEU A 26 9.00 17.66 -13.76
C LEU A 26 10.17 17.58 -14.73
N LYS A 27 10.83 18.71 -14.99
CA LYS A 27 12.07 18.77 -15.81
C LYS A 27 13.35 18.92 -14.99
N SER A 28 13.24 19.42 -13.76
CA SER A 28 14.40 19.83 -12.95
C SER A 28 14.34 19.37 -11.49
N TRP A 29 13.21 18.82 -11.03
CA TRP A 29 12.97 18.45 -9.64
C TRP A 29 12.55 16.98 -9.53
N THR A 30 12.81 16.37 -8.38
CA THR A 30 12.30 15.02 -8.06
C THR A 30 10.84 15.07 -7.62
N ASP A 31 10.11 13.98 -7.82
CA ASP A 31 8.73 13.83 -7.33
C ASP A 31 8.64 14.11 -5.83
N ALA A 32 9.55 13.51 -5.05
CA ALA A 32 9.61 13.70 -3.60
C ALA A 32 9.67 15.18 -3.21
N ARG A 33 10.55 15.98 -3.83
CA ARG A 33 10.64 17.41 -3.55
C ARG A 33 9.35 18.14 -3.90
N SER A 34 8.80 17.86 -5.08
CA SER A 34 7.55 18.49 -5.55
C SER A 34 6.37 18.17 -4.63
N MET A 35 6.24 16.93 -4.17
CA MET A 35 5.22 16.53 -3.21
C MET A 35 5.41 17.24 -1.87
N ARG A 36 6.65 17.33 -1.37
CA ARG A 36 6.91 18.03 -0.11
C ARG A 36 6.54 19.51 -0.14
N GLU A 37 6.94 20.20 -1.21
CA GLU A 37 6.58 21.61 -1.38
C GLU A 37 5.07 21.81 -1.47
N GLU A 38 4.33 20.88 -2.11
CA GLU A 38 2.87 20.92 -2.16
C GLU A 38 2.23 20.82 -0.77
N PHE A 39 2.64 19.83 0.02
CA PHE A 39 2.01 19.53 1.30
C PHE A 39 2.70 20.27 2.48
N GLY A 40 3.58 21.22 2.20
CA GLY A 40 4.28 21.99 3.24
C GLY A 40 5.25 21.15 4.09
N MET A 41 5.69 19.99 3.61
CA MET A 41 6.55 19.08 4.35
C MET A 41 8.00 19.57 4.38
N ALA A 42 8.53 19.78 5.59
CA ALA A 42 9.95 20.02 5.79
C ALA A 42 10.81 18.86 5.22
N PRO A 43 12.05 19.13 4.77
CA PRO A 43 12.98 18.06 4.40
C PRO A 43 13.13 17.03 5.50
N TRP A 44 13.34 15.77 5.12
CA TRP A 44 13.63 14.72 6.09
C TRP A 44 14.85 15.08 6.94
N ASP A 45 14.70 14.97 8.26
CA ASP A 45 15.75 15.25 9.25
C ASP A 45 15.81 14.11 10.27
N ARG A 46 16.78 13.22 10.09
CA ARG A 46 16.99 12.08 10.97
C ARG A 46 17.45 12.47 12.37
N GLU A 47 18.12 13.62 12.51
CA GLU A 47 18.65 14.09 13.80
C GLU A 47 17.56 14.67 14.70
N GLY A 48 16.35 14.87 14.14
CA GLY A 48 15.16 15.21 14.91
C GLY A 48 14.61 14.08 15.78
N PHE A 49 15.15 12.85 15.66
CA PHE A 49 14.69 11.67 16.38
C PHE A 49 15.69 11.20 17.43
N GLU A 50 15.19 10.86 18.62
CA GLU A 50 15.99 10.36 19.74
C GLU A 50 16.50 8.94 19.47
N TRP A 51 15.70 8.11 18.78
CA TRP A 51 15.99 6.69 18.59
C TRP A 51 16.16 6.35 17.10
N PRO A 52 17.41 6.32 16.59
CA PRO A 52 17.68 5.95 15.19
C PRO A 52 17.09 4.59 14.80
N SER A 53 17.03 3.65 15.76
CA SER A 53 16.48 2.29 15.57
C SER A 53 14.96 2.23 15.41
N VAL A 54 14.24 3.36 15.50
CA VAL A 54 12.78 3.41 15.41
C VAL A 54 12.40 4.03 14.06
N ILE A 55 12.16 5.33 14.00
CA ILE A 55 11.63 5.98 12.80
C ILE A 55 12.70 6.10 11.71
N PRO A 56 13.93 6.59 11.98
CA PRO A 56 14.95 6.70 10.96
C PRO A 56 15.27 5.36 10.29
N ASN A 57 15.55 4.31 11.06
CA ASN A 57 15.86 2.99 10.49
C ASN A 57 14.66 2.33 9.79
N CYS A 58 13.42 2.70 10.14
CA CYS A 58 12.26 2.23 9.38
C CYS A 58 12.15 2.89 7.99
N LEU A 59 12.66 4.11 7.81
CA LEU A 59 12.49 4.93 6.60
C LEU A 59 13.75 5.03 5.73
N GLU A 60 14.94 4.93 6.31
CA GLU A 60 16.23 4.96 5.61
C GLU A 60 16.72 3.53 5.39
N HIS A 61 16.58 3.05 4.15
CA HIS A 61 16.96 1.69 3.80
C HIS A 61 18.46 1.62 3.44
N SER A 62 19.18 0.70 4.09
CA SER A 62 20.61 0.49 3.86
C SER A 62 20.96 -1.00 3.86
N TRP A 63 22.04 -1.34 3.17
CA TRP A 63 22.69 -2.66 3.24
C TRP A 63 23.89 -2.68 4.20
N ASP A 64 24.22 -1.52 4.77
CA ASP A 64 25.38 -1.31 5.66
C ASP A 64 24.96 -0.32 6.74
N SER A 65 24.06 -0.76 7.62
CA SER A 65 23.51 0.04 8.70
C SER A 65 24.42 0.00 9.93
N PRO A 66 24.39 1.04 10.78
CA PRO A 66 25.02 0.98 12.09
C PRO A 66 24.56 -0.22 12.91
N SER A 67 25.37 -0.67 13.88
CA SER A 67 25.10 -1.88 14.67
C SER A 67 23.83 -1.85 15.52
N ASN A 68 23.24 -0.68 15.74
CA ASN A 68 21.98 -0.46 16.46
C ASN A 68 20.76 -0.36 15.52
N GLU A 69 20.95 -0.59 14.23
CA GLU A 69 19.95 -0.50 13.18
C GLU A 69 19.90 -1.83 12.40
N VAL A 70 18.83 -2.05 11.63
CA VAL A 70 18.68 -3.25 10.80
C VAL A 70 19.05 -2.95 9.35
N ASP A 71 19.68 -3.93 8.71
CA ASP A 71 19.90 -3.93 7.27
C ASP A 71 18.68 -4.44 6.50
N GLY A 72 18.62 -4.02 5.24
CA GLY A 72 17.66 -4.53 4.27
C GLY A 72 16.32 -3.82 4.31
N GLY A 73 15.32 -4.45 3.69
CA GLY A 73 13.95 -3.95 3.70
C GLY A 73 13.37 -3.93 5.12
N THR A 74 12.52 -2.95 5.40
CA THR A 74 11.85 -2.71 6.68
C THR A 74 10.38 -3.09 6.61
N ASP A 75 9.70 -3.12 7.76
CA ASP A 75 8.28 -3.45 7.76
C ASP A 75 7.55 -2.88 8.97
N TRP A 76 6.34 -2.36 8.75
CA TRP A 76 5.50 -1.88 9.83
C TRP A 76 4.06 -2.36 9.74
N LEU A 77 3.35 -2.24 10.86
CA LEU A 77 1.89 -2.30 10.89
C LEU A 77 1.35 -1.09 11.65
N ALA A 78 0.64 -0.22 10.93
CA ALA A 78 -0.12 0.88 11.50
C ALA A 78 -1.56 0.44 11.81
N ARG A 79 -1.96 0.52 13.09
CA ARG A 79 -3.32 0.15 13.52
C ARG A 79 -4.09 1.31 14.15
N GLY A 80 -5.34 1.49 13.72
CA GLY A 80 -6.22 2.52 14.24
C GLY A 80 -7.64 2.44 13.71
N LYS A 81 -8.60 2.96 14.47
CA LYS A 81 -10.01 3.05 14.06
C LYS A 81 -10.19 3.93 12.80
N PRO A 82 -11.35 3.88 12.11
CA PRO A 82 -11.67 4.85 11.07
C PRO A 82 -11.54 6.30 11.59
N GLY A 83 -11.02 7.21 10.76
CA GLY A 83 -10.88 8.63 11.10
C GLY A 83 -9.60 9.02 11.85
N THR A 84 -8.69 8.09 12.12
CA THR A 84 -7.44 8.39 12.86
C THR A 84 -6.28 8.91 11.99
N GLY A 85 -6.52 9.25 10.72
CA GLY A 85 -5.47 9.76 9.81
C GLY A 85 -4.57 8.71 9.14
N LYS A 86 -4.94 7.41 9.13
CA LYS A 86 -4.11 6.34 8.50
C LYS A 86 -3.82 6.58 7.01
N SER A 87 -4.84 6.96 6.25
CA SER A 87 -4.70 7.29 4.84
C SER A 87 -3.67 8.40 4.62
N THR A 88 -3.76 9.46 5.44
CA THR A 88 -2.82 10.58 5.42
C THR A 88 -1.40 10.11 5.78
N LEU A 89 -1.25 9.27 6.81
CA LEU A 89 0.04 8.66 7.15
C LEU A 89 0.64 7.85 6.00
N ALA A 90 -0.18 7.10 5.25
CA ALA A 90 0.29 6.33 4.11
C ALA A 90 0.79 7.22 2.95
N ASN A 91 0.13 8.36 2.73
CA ASN A 91 0.61 9.37 1.77
C ASN A 91 1.90 10.04 2.27
N TYR A 92 1.96 10.44 3.54
CA TYR A 92 3.16 11.01 4.16
C TYR A 92 4.36 10.06 4.05
N LEU A 93 4.15 8.78 4.40
CA LEU A 93 5.13 7.71 4.26
C LEU A 93 5.64 7.64 2.82
N THR A 94 4.73 7.61 1.84
CA THR A 94 5.10 7.53 0.42
C THR A 94 6.06 8.65 0.03
N VAL A 95 5.77 9.89 0.44
CA VAL A 95 6.66 11.04 0.17
C VAL A 95 8.02 10.84 0.83
N ARG A 96 8.06 10.36 2.08
CA ARG A 96 9.31 10.09 2.81
C ARG A 96 10.14 9.00 2.15
N LEU A 97 9.54 7.89 1.75
CA LEU A 97 10.23 6.79 1.08
C LEU A 97 10.87 7.23 -0.25
N LEU A 98 10.16 8.06 -1.01
CA LEU A 98 10.71 8.65 -2.24
C LEU A 98 11.84 9.65 -1.94
N GLU A 99 11.73 10.42 -0.86
CA GLU A 99 12.74 11.40 -0.46
C GLU A 99 14.03 10.75 0.04
N THR A 100 13.93 9.77 0.93
CA THR A 100 15.08 9.18 1.63
C THR A 100 15.78 8.13 0.78
N ASN A 101 15.03 7.33 0.02
CA ASN A 101 15.57 6.16 -0.67
C ASN A 101 15.59 6.30 -2.19
N GLY A 102 14.81 7.23 -2.77
CA GLY A 102 14.62 7.30 -4.22
C GLY A 102 14.09 5.99 -4.80
N GLU A 103 13.34 5.23 -4.01
CA GLU A 103 12.99 3.84 -4.32
C GLU A 103 11.69 3.71 -5.12
N LYS A 104 11.37 2.49 -5.54
CA LYS A 104 10.11 2.17 -6.21
C LYS A 104 9.01 2.04 -5.16
N VAL A 105 8.04 2.96 -5.11
CA VAL A 105 6.89 2.82 -4.20
C VAL A 105 5.73 2.18 -4.94
N VAL A 106 5.22 1.05 -4.44
CA VAL A 106 4.08 0.31 -4.98
C VAL A 106 2.93 0.37 -3.99
N TRP A 107 1.91 1.15 -4.32
CA TRP A 107 0.67 1.21 -3.58
C TRP A 107 -0.33 0.18 -4.10
N ARG A 108 -0.87 -0.64 -3.19
CA ARG A 108 -1.93 -1.60 -3.51
C ARG A 108 -3.23 -0.89 -3.91
N GLY A 109 -3.56 -0.92 -5.20
CA GLY A 109 -4.85 -0.48 -5.72
C GLY A 109 -5.99 -1.36 -5.20
N SER A 110 -7.13 -0.73 -4.91
CA SER A 110 -8.36 -1.39 -4.50
C SER A 110 -9.55 -0.79 -5.24
N SER A 111 -10.53 -1.62 -5.57
CA SER A 111 -11.78 -1.15 -6.21
C SER A 111 -12.69 -0.38 -5.24
N SER A 112 -12.48 -0.52 -3.93
CA SER A 112 -13.28 0.10 -2.89
C SER A 112 -12.64 1.35 -2.28
N ARG A 113 -11.33 1.55 -2.46
CA ARG A 113 -10.52 2.57 -1.77
C ARG A 113 -9.55 3.25 -2.74
N SER A 114 -9.42 4.56 -2.58
CA SER A 114 -8.55 5.41 -3.39
C SER A 114 -7.85 6.44 -2.51
N GLU A 115 -7.32 5.99 -1.38
CA GLU A 115 -6.71 6.84 -0.36
C GLU A 115 -5.38 7.48 -0.82
N TRP A 116 -4.81 6.99 -1.92
CA TRP A 116 -3.63 7.55 -2.61
C TRP A 116 -3.94 8.80 -3.45
N LEU A 117 -5.22 9.17 -3.63
CA LEU A 117 -5.61 10.29 -4.49
C LEU A 117 -4.95 11.64 -4.20
N PRO A 118 -4.55 12.00 -2.96
CA PRO A 118 -3.74 13.20 -2.73
C PRO A 118 -2.46 13.24 -3.60
N LEU A 119 -1.88 12.08 -3.89
CA LEU A 119 -0.66 11.95 -4.69
C LEU A 119 -0.92 11.67 -6.18
N ALA A 120 -2.19 11.66 -6.62
CA ALA A 120 -2.56 11.34 -8.01
C ALA A 120 -1.75 12.08 -9.09
N PRO A 121 -1.43 13.39 -8.95
CA PRO A 121 -0.69 14.13 -9.98
C PRO A 121 0.72 13.60 -10.28
N TRP A 122 1.31 12.80 -9.38
CA TRP A 122 2.63 12.16 -9.55
C TRP A 122 2.52 10.65 -9.76
N THR A 123 1.31 10.09 -9.75
CA THR A 123 1.10 8.64 -9.78
C THR A 123 1.23 8.08 -11.18
N THR A 124 2.01 7.02 -11.32
CA THR A 124 1.94 6.09 -12.46
C THR A 124 0.95 4.97 -12.10
N LEU A 125 -0.22 4.96 -12.74
CA LEU A 125 -1.28 3.98 -12.49
C LEU A 125 -1.10 2.76 -13.39
N TYR A 126 -1.05 1.57 -12.80
CA TYR A 126 -0.93 0.30 -13.50
C TYR A 126 -2.25 -0.46 -13.52
N LEU A 127 -2.69 -0.84 -14.73
CA LEU A 127 -3.85 -1.68 -14.98
C LEU A 127 -3.44 -2.97 -15.70
N PRO A 128 -4.11 -4.11 -15.45
CA PRO A 128 -3.83 -5.33 -16.18
C PRO A 128 -4.08 -5.17 -17.69
N ALA A 129 -3.15 -5.65 -18.52
CA ALA A 129 -3.28 -5.63 -19.97
C ALA A 129 -4.42 -6.53 -20.44
N GLY A 130 -5.23 -6.09 -21.41
CA GLY A 130 -6.32 -6.89 -21.97
C GLY A 130 -7.50 -7.16 -21.03
N VAL A 131 -7.60 -6.46 -19.90
CA VAL A 131 -8.79 -6.45 -19.03
C VAL A 131 -9.50 -5.12 -19.19
N ASP A 132 -10.80 -5.20 -19.45
CA ASP A 132 -11.69 -4.03 -19.52
C ASP A 132 -11.96 -3.54 -18.09
N MET A 133 -11.64 -2.27 -17.84
CA MET A 133 -11.76 -1.67 -16.52
C MET A 133 -12.87 -0.62 -16.54
N ARG A 134 -13.84 -0.75 -15.63
CA ARG A 134 -14.83 0.28 -15.36
C ARG A 134 -14.26 1.29 -14.38
N VAL A 135 -14.28 2.57 -14.78
CA VAL A 135 -13.81 3.68 -13.96
C VAL A 135 -15.00 4.57 -13.58
N ARG A 136 -15.13 4.84 -12.28
CA ARG A 136 -16.24 5.63 -11.75
C ARG A 136 -15.78 6.55 -10.64
N LEU A 137 -16.20 7.81 -10.75
CA LEU A 137 -16.09 8.82 -9.72
C LEU A 137 -17.36 8.78 -8.87
N GLU A 138 -17.25 8.29 -7.64
CA GLU A 138 -18.35 8.23 -6.69
C GLU A 138 -18.30 9.40 -5.70
N PRO A 139 -19.37 10.19 -5.56
CA PRO A 139 -19.36 11.31 -4.63
C PRO A 139 -19.27 10.83 -3.18
N LYS A 140 -18.51 11.55 -2.35
CA LYS A 140 -18.47 11.33 -0.90
C LYS A 140 -19.84 11.58 -0.25
N VAL A 141 -20.68 12.41 -0.87
CA VAL A 141 -22.08 12.64 -0.49
C VAL A 141 -22.97 11.65 -1.25
N PRO A 142 -23.59 10.64 -0.59
CA PRO A 142 -24.30 9.55 -1.26
C PRO A 142 -25.52 9.97 -2.11
N THR A 143 -26.03 11.18 -1.92
CA THR A 143 -27.18 11.71 -2.66
C THR A 143 -26.80 12.33 -4.01
N ARG A 144 -25.52 12.54 -4.28
CA ARG A 144 -25.03 13.06 -5.58
C ARG A 144 -24.88 11.91 -6.58
N GLN A 145 -24.89 12.24 -7.87
CA GLN A 145 -24.74 11.25 -8.93
C GLN A 145 -23.27 10.88 -9.14
N ALA A 146 -22.99 9.59 -9.30
CA ALA A 146 -21.68 9.09 -9.73
C ALA A 146 -21.47 9.33 -11.22
N VAL A 147 -20.22 9.58 -11.60
CA VAL A 147 -19.81 9.83 -12.99
C VAL A 147 -18.96 8.67 -13.48
N GLU A 148 -19.24 8.17 -14.67
CA GLU A 148 -18.37 7.22 -15.35
C GLU A 148 -17.43 7.98 -16.29
N ILE A 149 -16.18 7.54 -16.30
CA ILE A 149 -15.14 8.06 -17.20
C ILE A 149 -14.51 6.87 -17.92
N ASP A 150 -13.97 7.13 -19.11
CA ASP A 150 -13.23 6.14 -19.86
C ASP A 150 -11.83 5.96 -19.24
N VAL A 151 -11.22 4.80 -19.50
CA VAL A 151 -9.85 4.52 -19.03
C VAL A 151 -8.85 5.55 -19.56
N ASP A 152 -9.04 6.03 -20.79
CA ASP A 152 -8.16 7.03 -21.40
C ASP A 152 -8.24 8.41 -20.71
N GLU A 153 -9.35 8.69 -20.00
CA GLU A 153 -9.54 9.93 -19.24
C GLU A 153 -8.95 9.87 -17.83
N LEU A 154 -8.42 8.71 -17.41
CA LEU A 154 -7.69 8.62 -16.14
C LEU A 154 -6.44 9.51 -16.15
N THR A 155 -5.87 9.80 -17.32
CA THR A 155 -4.71 10.70 -17.46
C THR A 155 -5.05 12.17 -17.14
N GLU A 156 -6.32 12.53 -17.00
CA GLU A 156 -6.73 13.83 -16.44
C GLU A 156 -6.58 13.87 -14.90
N ILE A 157 -6.46 12.71 -14.26
CA ILE A 157 -6.34 12.55 -12.79
C ILE A 157 -4.93 12.14 -12.40
N VAL A 158 -4.32 11.20 -13.14
CA VAL A 158 -3.00 10.63 -12.86
C VAL A 158 -1.99 11.01 -13.93
N ARG A 159 -0.70 11.03 -13.57
CA ARG A 159 0.40 11.35 -14.50
C ARG A 159 0.44 10.45 -15.72
N GLU A 160 0.31 9.16 -15.49
CA GLU A 160 0.46 8.17 -16.55
C GLU A 160 -0.37 6.92 -16.22
N VAL A 161 -0.95 6.30 -17.24
CA VAL A 161 -1.57 4.98 -17.14
C VAL A 161 -0.73 3.99 -17.95
N ARG A 162 -0.16 3.00 -17.26
CA ARG A 162 0.58 1.88 -17.85
C ARG A 162 -0.20 0.59 -17.73
N ARG A 163 0.14 -0.37 -18.59
CA ARG A 163 -0.42 -1.72 -18.53
C ARG A 163 0.67 -2.75 -18.33
N TYR A 164 0.32 -3.86 -17.66
CA TYR A 164 1.24 -4.96 -17.39
C TYR A 164 0.59 -6.32 -17.70
N SER A 165 1.40 -7.32 -18.05
CA SER A 165 0.92 -8.67 -18.41
C SER A 165 0.86 -9.63 -17.24
N ASP A 166 1.83 -9.55 -16.34
CA ASP A 166 2.03 -10.48 -15.23
C ASP A 166 2.92 -9.83 -14.15
N PRO A 167 3.06 -10.45 -12.96
CA PRO A 167 3.86 -9.87 -11.88
C PRO A 167 5.34 -9.64 -12.21
N ARG A 168 5.97 -10.47 -13.07
CA ARG A 168 7.40 -10.35 -13.40
C ARG A 168 7.63 -9.18 -14.35
N GLU A 169 6.76 -9.01 -15.33
CA GLU A 169 6.82 -7.89 -16.26
C GLU A 169 6.53 -6.57 -15.55
N LEU A 170 5.55 -6.52 -14.64
CA LEU A 170 5.32 -5.36 -13.78
C LEU A 170 6.61 -4.95 -13.05
N ASN A 171 7.27 -5.87 -12.35
CA ASN A 171 8.47 -5.54 -11.55
C ASN A 171 9.62 -4.93 -12.38
N LYS A 172 9.70 -5.25 -13.68
CA LYS A 172 10.71 -4.71 -14.59
C LYS A 172 10.38 -3.31 -15.10
N THR A 173 9.11 -2.92 -15.09
CA THR A 173 8.64 -1.64 -15.66
C THR A 173 8.41 -0.56 -14.60
N LEU A 174 8.43 -0.89 -13.31
CA LEU A 174 8.39 0.08 -12.21
C LEU A 174 9.64 0.99 -12.23
N ASP A 175 9.43 2.30 -12.07
CA ASP A 175 10.48 3.32 -12.10
C ASP A 175 11.04 3.61 -10.70
N GLU A 176 12.35 3.79 -10.56
CA GLU A 176 12.94 4.28 -9.31
C GLU A 176 12.56 5.74 -9.07
N GLY A 177 12.31 6.11 -7.81
CA GLY A 177 11.93 7.47 -7.43
C GLY A 177 10.51 7.86 -7.80
N ALA A 178 9.64 6.89 -8.09
CA ALA A 178 8.25 7.12 -8.48
C ALA A 178 7.23 6.33 -7.64
N LEU A 179 6.03 6.91 -7.53
CA LEU A 179 4.85 6.26 -6.98
C LEU A 179 4.08 5.50 -8.07
N HIS A 180 3.80 4.23 -7.80
CA HIS A 180 3.00 3.36 -8.64
C HIS A 180 1.77 2.91 -7.88
N VAL A 181 0.59 3.10 -8.45
CA VAL A 181 -0.64 2.49 -7.93
C VAL A 181 -0.99 1.33 -8.84
N VAL A 182 -1.02 0.11 -8.31
CA VAL A 182 -1.22 -1.10 -9.12
C VAL A 182 -2.56 -1.73 -8.78
N TYR A 183 -3.42 -1.93 -9.79
CA TYR A 183 -4.64 -2.73 -9.64
C TYR A 183 -4.35 -4.18 -10.02
N PRO A 184 -4.70 -5.16 -9.16
CA PRO A 184 -4.34 -6.56 -9.39
C PRO A 184 -5.04 -7.13 -10.64
N ASP A 185 -4.40 -8.12 -11.27
CA ASP A 185 -4.95 -8.80 -12.44
C ASP A 185 -5.99 -9.84 -11.99
N PRO A 186 -7.30 -9.65 -12.30
CA PRO A 186 -8.32 -10.60 -11.89
C PRO A 186 -8.16 -11.98 -12.55
N LEU A 187 -7.42 -12.07 -13.66
CA LEU A 187 -7.20 -13.31 -14.38
C LEU A 187 -6.04 -14.16 -13.81
N MET A 188 -5.33 -13.65 -12.78
CA MET A 188 -4.19 -14.32 -12.14
C MET A 188 -3.07 -14.73 -13.12
N ARG A 189 -2.90 -14.02 -14.24
CA ARG A 189 -1.91 -14.39 -15.26
C ARG A 189 -0.49 -14.35 -14.70
N GLY A 190 0.29 -15.38 -15.03
CA GLY A 190 1.66 -15.59 -14.55
C GLY A 190 1.78 -15.90 -13.05
N CYS A 191 0.71 -15.86 -12.26
CA CYS A 191 0.79 -16.08 -10.81
C CYS A 191 1.16 -17.53 -10.47
N GLN A 192 0.56 -18.50 -11.19
CA GLN A 192 0.90 -19.90 -11.01
C GLN A 192 2.33 -20.18 -11.47
N ASP A 193 2.78 -19.61 -12.59
CA ASP A 193 4.13 -19.82 -13.11
C ASP A 193 5.20 -19.29 -12.15
N VAL A 194 4.97 -18.11 -11.53
CA VAL A 194 5.83 -17.60 -10.46
C VAL A 194 5.93 -18.59 -9.30
N TYR A 195 4.81 -19.16 -8.88
CA TYR A 195 4.80 -20.15 -7.80
C TYR A 195 5.48 -21.47 -8.18
N GLU A 196 5.28 -21.96 -9.39
CA GLU A 196 5.89 -23.19 -9.90
C GLU A 196 7.41 -23.08 -10.04
N ASP A 197 7.91 -21.90 -10.41
CA ASP A 197 9.34 -21.61 -10.54
C ASP A 197 10.04 -21.37 -9.18
N SER A 198 9.29 -21.30 -8.07
CA SER A 198 9.86 -21.10 -6.74
C SER A 198 10.63 -22.34 -6.29
N PRO A 199 11.91 -22.20 -5.85
CA PRO A 199 12.69 -23.33 -5.35
C PRO A 199 12.13 -23.89 -4.04
N GLU A 200 11.34 -23.12 -3.30
CA GLU A 200 10.73 -23.50 -2.02
C GLU A 200 9.24 -23.87 -2.15
N LYS A 201 8.78 -24.18 -3.37
CA LYS A 201 7.41 -24.59 -3.63
C LYS A 201 7.00 -25.80 -2.78
N GLN A 202 6.14 -25.57 -1.80
CA GLN A 202 5.75 -26.59 -0.82
C GLN A 202 4.27 -26.57 -0.42
N TYR A 203 3.47 -25.64 -0.92
CA TYR A 203 2.08 -25.46 -0.48
C TYR A 203 1.12 -26.29 -1.30
N ASP A 204 0.25 -27.03 -0.60
CA ASP A 204 -0.76 -27.88 -1.21
C ASP A 204 -1.78 -27.07 -2.01
N THR A 205 -2.03 -27.49 -3.24
CA THR A 205 -3.21 -27.07 -3.99
C THR A 205 -4.49 -27.56 -3.30
N PRO A 206 -5.56 -26.76 -3.21
CA PRO A 206 -6.83 -27.22 -2.65
C PRO A 206 -7.38 -28.48 -3.34
N PRO A 207 -8.07 -29.42 -2.64
CA PRO A 207 -8.42 -30.76 -3.17
C PRO A 207 -9.26 -30.84 -4.46
N LYS A 208 -9.84 -29.73 -4.92
CA LYS A 208 -10.69 -29.65 -6.12
C LYS A 208 -10.06 -28.77 -7.22
N ARG A 209 -8.76 -28.53 -7.14
CA ARG A 209 -8.02 -27.66 -8.05
C ARG A 209 -6.74 -28.32 -8.50
N GLU A 210 -6.30 -27.92 -9.69
CA GLU A 210 -5.01 -28.33 -10.25
C GLU A 210 -3.90 -27.34 -9.85
N THR A 211 -4.26 -26.06 -9.66
CA THR A 211 -3.32 -24.98 -9.37
C THR A 211 -3.68 -24.21 -8.10
N LEU A 212 -2.65 -23.71 -7.42
CA LEU A 212 -2.81 -22.87 -6.24
C LEU A 212 -3.39 -21.51 -6.63
N PHE A 213 -2.92 -20.90 -7.73
CA PHE A 213 -3.45 -19.68 -8.31
C PHE A 213 -4.30 -19.99 -9.55
N SER A 214 -5.50 -19.42 -9.65
CA SER A 214 -6.33 -19.49 -10.86
C SER A 214 -7.29 -18.32 -10.96
N GLU A 215 -7.81 -18.06 -12.15
CA GLU A 215 -8.78 -16.99 -12.45
C GLU A 215 -10.04 -17.01 -11.56
N ALA A 216 -10.39 -18.16 -10.96
CA ALA A 216 -11.50 -18.24 -10.00
C ALA A 216 -11.18 -17.60 -8.63
N ASP A 217 -9.90 -17.27 -8.38
CA ASP A 217 -9.48 -16.64 -7.13
C ASP A 217 -9.95 -15.18 -7.03
N PRO A 218 -10.25 -14.72 -5.81
CA PRO A 218 -10.39 -13.30 -5.54
C PRO A 218 -9.19 -12.50 -6.08
N ALA A 219 -9.43 -11.41 -6.82
CA ALA A 219 -8.37 -10.62 -7.46
C ALA A 219 -7.26 -10.15 -6.51
N ASN A 220 -7.58 -9.93 -5.23
CA ASN A 220 -6.57 -9.57 -4.22
C ASN A 220 -5.52 -10.68 -4.00
N HIS A 221 -5.81 -11.95 -4.32
CA HIS A 221 -4.83 -13.04 -4.19
C HIS A 221 -3.63 -12.89 -5.13
N TRP A 222 -3.75 -12.07 -6.19
CA TRP A 222 -2.66 -11.73 -7.09
C TRP A 222 -1.44 -11.15 -6.34
N TRP A 223 -1.68 -10.41 -5.26
CA TRP A 223 -0.62 -9.80 -4.44
C TRP A 223 0.32 -10.80 -3.81
N PHE A 224 -0.15 -12.02 -3.51
CA PHE A 224 0.72 -13.08 -2.98
C PHE A 224 1.76 -13.51 -4.02
N ALA A 225 1.34 -13.70 -5.27
CA ALA A 225 2.23 -14.03 -6.37
C ALA A 225 3.13 -12.85 -6.76
N TRP A 226 2.64 -11.62 -6.69
CA TRP A 226 3.50 -10.44 -6.92
C TRP A 226 4.60 -10.29 -5.87
N PHE A 227 4.26 -10.48 -4.60
CA PHE A 227 5.23 -10.43 -3.51
C PHE A 227 6.31 -11.50 -3.69
N LEU A 228 5.89 -12.74 -4.00
CA LEU A 228 6.80 -13.83 -4.36
C LEU A 228 7.69 -13.47 -5.56
N ALA A 229 7.09 -12.97 -6.64
CA ALA A 229 7.82 -12.61 -7.84
C ALA A 229 8.87 -11.54 -7.58
N ARG A 230 8.54 -10.55 -6.74
CA ARG A 230 9.47 -9.49 -6.38
C ARG A 230 10.65 -10.05 -5.58
N VAL A 231 10.40 -10.94 -4.61
CA VAL A 231 11.45 -11.48 -3.74
C VAL A 231 12.35 -12.50 -4.44
N GLU A 232 11.78 -13.40 -5.25
CA GLU A 232 12.56 -14.51 -5.84
C GLU A 232 13.10 -14.25 -7.24
N HIS A 233 12.46 -13.36 -8.01
CA HIS A 233 12.84 -13.10 -9.42
C HIS A 233 13.31 -11.67 -9.67
N GLY A 234 13.06 -10.77 -8.72
CA GLY A 234 13.46 -9.38 -8.80
C GLY A 234 12.78 -8.57 -9.91
N PRO A 235 13.43 -7.50 -10.40
CA PRO A 235 14.76 -7.03 -10.00
C PRO A 235 14.83 -6.56 -8.53
N HIS A 236 15.99 -6.66 -7.89
CA HIS A 236 16.18 -6.43 -6.46
C HIS A 236 16.57 -4.97 -6.08
N HIS A 237 16.09 -3.98 -6.84
CA HIS A 237 16.21 -2.56 -6.46
C HIS A 237 15.31 -2.26 -5.25
N TRP A 238 15.66 -1.28 -4.42
CA TRP A 238 14.80 -0.87 -3.31
C TRP A 238 13.36 -0.65 -3.76
N THR A 239 12.43 -1.32 -3.09
CA THR A 239 11.00 -1.30 -3.41
C THR A 239 10.22 -1.30 -2.11
N SER A 240 9.23 -0.43 -2.01
CA SER A 240 8.35 -0.36 -0.85
C SER A 240 6.92 -0.64 -1.25
N TRP A 241 6.32 -1.62 -0.58
CA TRP A 241 4.93 -1.98 -0.79
C TRP A 241 4.04 -1.35 0.29
N VAL A 242 3.12 -0.48 -0.13
CA VAL A 242 2.11 0.15 0.72
C VAL A 242 0.81 -0.62 0.60
N CYS A 243 0.41 -1.30 1.68
CA CYS A 243 -0.77 -2.15 1.74
C CYS A 243 -1.82 -1.58 2.68
N ASP A 244 -2.75 -0.81 2.12
CA ASP A 244 -3.93 -0.33 2.84
C ASP A 244 -4.94 -1.46 3.08
N GLU A 245 -5.37 -1.62 4.33
CA GLU A 245 -6.19 -2.72 4.86
C GLU A 245 -5.60 -4.11 4.55
N ILE A 246 -4.48 -4.44 5.20
CA ILE A 246 -3.83 -5.76 5.07
C ILE A 246 -4.72 -6.92 5.58
N GLY A 247 -5.67 -6.64 6.48
CA GLY A 247 -6.65 -7.61 6.95
C GLY A 247 -7.51 -8.19 5.82
N ASP A 248 -7.77 -7.41 4.76
CA ASP A 248 -8.49 -7.91 3.56
C ASP A 248 -7.68 -8.92 2.76
N LEU A 249 -6.35 -8.86 2.84
CA LEU A 249 -5.47 -9.78 2.13
C LEU A 249 -5.13 -11.00 2.99
N CYS A 250 -4.87 -10.78 4.28
CA CYS A 250 -4.46 -11.81 5.22
C CYS A 250 -5.40 -11.82 6.43
N PRO A 251 -6.68 -12.18 6.27
CA PRO A 251 -7.63 -12.14 7.36
C PRO A 251 -7.26 -13.18 8.43
N GLN A 252 -7.48 -12.85 9.70
CA GLN A 252 -7.26 -13.78 10.81
C GLN A 252 -8.17 -15.02 10.73
N SER A 253 -9.29 -14.93 10.01
CA SER A 253 -10.18 -16.06 9.72
C SER A 253 -9.72 -16.94 8.56
N ALA A 254 -8.59 -16.64 7.91
CA ALA A 254 -8.07 -17.46 6.82
C ALA A 254 -7.87 -18.90 7.30
N SER A 255 -8.56 -19.82 6.62
CA SER A 255 -8.49 -21.26 6.86
C SER A 255 -8.36 -21.98 5.52
N LYS A 256 -8.11 -23.29 5.54
CA LYS A 256 -8.13 -24.10 4.32
C LYS A 256 -9.51 -23.95 3.66
N ASP A 257 -9.54 -23.31 2.50
CA ASP A 257 -10.74 -23.02 1.72
C ASP A 257 -10.57 -23.45 0.26
N SER A 258 -11.59 -23.21 -0.57
CA SER A 258 -11.55 -23.52 -2.00
C SER A 258 -10.57 -22.66 -2.80
N PHE A 259 -10.14 -21.53 -2.25
CA PHE A 259 -9.24 -20.58 -2.90
C PHE A 259 -7.78 -20.73 -2.45
N GLY A 260 -7.49 -21.64 -1.51
CA GLY A 260 -6.16 -21.81 -0.94
C GLY A 260 -5.69 -20.57 -0.18
N THR A 261 -6.60 -19.78 0.40
CA THR A 261 -6.26 -18.51 1.07
C THR A 261 -5.26 -18.73 2.20
N TYR A 262 -5.46 -19.76 3.02
CA TYR A 262 -4.54 -20.11 4.09
C TYR A 262 -3.13 -20.45 3.57
N GLN A 263 -3.03 -21.26 2.51
CA GLN A 263 -1.76 -21.60 1.88
C GLN A 263 -1.05 -20.38 1.30
N LYS A 264 -1.80 -19.45 0.70
CA LYS A 264 -1.24 -18.20 0.18
C LYS A 264 -0.77 -17.26 1.30
N VAL A 265 -1.43 -17.27 2.46
CA VAL A 265 -0.96 -16.57 3.66
C VAL A 265 0.31 -17.22 4.23
N GLU A 266 0.41 -18.56 4.21
CA GLU A 266 1.65 -19.27 4.58
C GLU A 266 2.80 -18.93 3.62
N LEU A 267 2.53 -18.93 2.31
CA LEU A 267 3.47 -18.47 1.28
C LEU A 267 3.98 -17.08 1.59
N LEU A 268 3.09 -16.11 1.80
CA LEU A 268 3.48 -14.75 2.13
C LEU A 268 4.33 -14.66 3.39
N LYS A 269 3.97 -15.40 4.46
CA LYS A 269 4.71 -15.44 5.72
C LYS A 269 6.14 -15.92 5.51
N ASP A 270 6.36 -16.94 4.69
CA ASP A 270 7.70 -17.46 4.41
C ASP A 270 8.50 -16.49 3.52
N THR A 271 7.89 -15.98 2.44
CA THR A 271 8.53 -14.98 1.58
C THR A 271 8.87 -13.67 2.32
N TRP A 272 8.09 -13.29 3.33
CA TRP A 272 8.32 -12.07 4.14
C TRP A 272 9.70 -12.07 4.79
N VAL A 273 10.21 -13.24 5.20
CA VAL A 273 11.51 -13.36 5.88
C VAL A 273 12.66 -12.97 4.95
N ASP A 274 12.50 -13.23 3.65
CA ASP A 274 13.50 -12.95 2.63
C ASP A 274 13.30 -11.59 1.95
N ALA A 275 12.11 -11.00 2.03
CA ALA A 275 11.83 -9.66 1.51
C ALA A 275 12.90 -8.63 1.94
N ARG A 276 13.30 -8.68 3.22
CA ARG A 276 14.37 -7.80 3.74
C ARG A 276 15.71 -7.98 3.03
N LYS A 277 16.09 -9.21 2.65
CA LYS A 277 17.37 -9.52 1.98
C LYS A 277 17.39 -9.10 0.51
N PHE A 278 16.21 -8.87 -0.07
CA PHE A 278 16.05 -8.56 -1.48
C PHE A 278 15.47 -7.16 -1.73
N GLY A 279 15.59 -6.28 -0.74
CA GLY A 279 15.31 -4.85 -0.86
C GLY A 279 13.82 -4.54 -0.99
N LEU A 280 12.96 -5.38 -0.41
CA LEU A 280 11.51 -5.16 -0.37
C LEU A 280 11.09 -4.80 1.07
N SER A 281 10.61 -3.56 1.24
CA SER A 281 10.00 -3.08 2.48
C SER A 281 8.47 -3.17 2.41
N THR A 282 7.80 -3.40 3.55
CA THR A 282 6.34 -3.58 3.61
C THR A 282 5.67 -2.71 4.65
N PHE A 283 4.78 -1.83 4.20
CA PHE A 283 4.08 -0.88 5.03
C PHE A 283 2.59 -1.17 5.04
N ALA A 284 2.14 -1.87 6.07
CA ALA A 284 0.77 -2.35 6.20
C ALA A 284 -0.08 -1.45 7.12
N PHE A 285 -1.36 -1.31 6.78
CA PHE A 285 -2.34 -0.56 7.57
C PHE A 285 -3.54 -1.45 7.88
N ALA A 286 -4.10 -1.35 9.09
CA ALA A 286 -5.27 -2.11 9.50
C ALA A 286 -6.16 -1.33 10.48
N HIS A 287 -7.44 -1.69 10.54
CA HIS A 287 -8.33 -1.21 11.60
C HIS A 287 -7.98 -1.79 12.97
N SER A 288 -7.73 -3.10 13.02
CA SER A 288 -7.23 -3.79 14.19
C SER A 288 -6.11 -4.74 13.80
N GLU A 289 -5.08 -4.82 14.64
CA GLU A 289 -4.03 -5.83 14.49
C GLU A 289 -4.62 -7.25 14.59
N THR A 290 -5.67 -7.47 15.38
CA THR A 290 -6.31 -8.79 15.53
C THR A 290 -6.94 -9.31 14.24
N ASP A 291 -7.25 -8.44 13.29
CA ASP A 291 -7.90 -8.81 12.03
C ASP A 291 -6.86 -9.37 11.03
N VAL A 292 -5.57 -9.13 11.28
CA VAL A 292 -4.45 -9.64 10.49
C VAL A 292 -4.04 -11.02 10.98
N HIS A 293 -3.83 -11.95 10.06
CA HIS A 293 -3.44 -13.32 10.39
C HIS A 293 -2.18 -13.36 11.26
N GLN A 294 -2.23 -14.14 12.34
CA GLN A 294 -1.16 -14.24 13.34
C GLN A 294 0.21 -14.59 12.76
N MET A 295 0.26 -15.32 11.64
CA MET A 295 1.51 -15.67 10.96
C MET A 295 2.23 -14.43 10.44
N ILE A 296 1.47 -13.48 9.89
CA ILE A 296 2.01 -12.22 9.35
C ILE A 296 2.40 -11.29 10.49
N ARG A 297 1.56 -11.17 11.53
CA ARG A 297 1.84 -10.33 12.72
C ARG A 297 3.19 -10.63 13.37
N ARG A 298 3.57 -11.91 13.44
CA ARG A 298 4.85 -12.36 13.99
C ARG A 298 6.07 -11.95 13.15
N LYS A 299 5.89 -11.52 11.90
CA LYS A 299 6.97 -11.07 11.02
C LYS A 299 7.20 -9.56 11.08
N LEU A 300 6.18 -8.81 11.52
CA LEU A 300 6.21 -7.37 11.57
C LEU A 300 7.06 -6.89 12.75
N ARG A 301 8.06 -6.05 12.49
CA ARG A 301 9.08 -5.56 13.45
C ARG A 301 8.78 -4.18 14.00
N TRP A 302 8.24 -3.29 13.18
CA TRP A 302 7.73 -1.99 13.65
C TRP A 302 6.22 -2.05 13.82
N ARG A 303 5.74 -1.26 14.78
CA ARG A 303 4.33 -0.99 14.98
C ARG A 303 4.10 0.51 15.02
N VAL A 304 2.98 0.94 14.46
CA VAL A 304 2.50 2.31 14.59
C VAL A 304 1.13 2.28 15.25
N GLN A 305 1.05 2.86 16.45
CA GLN A 305 -0.19 3.04 17.17
C GLN A 305 -0.77 4.40 16.82
N MET A 306 -1.89 4.37 16.09
CA MET A 306 -2.66 5.56 15.72
C MET A 306 -3.45 6.09 16.94
N PRO A 307 -3.91 7.36 16.91
CA PRO A 307 -4.58 8.00 18.04
C PRO A 307 -5.94 7.36 18.35
N GLY A 308 -6.44 7.61 19.56
CA GLY A 308 -7.79 7.20 19.98
C GLY A 308 -7.91 5.75 20.47
N THR A 309 -6.80 5.02 20.56
CA THR A 309 -6.72 3.73 21.25
C THR A 309 -5.39 3.60 21.98
N ALA A 310 -5.41 3.06 23.19
CA ALA A 310 -4.21 2.90 24.01
C ALA A 310 -3.13 2.05 23.31
N ASN A 311 -1.87 2.43 23.49
CA ASN A 311 -0.71 1.64 23.11
C ASN A 311 -0.53 0.45 24.06
N PRO A 312 0.17 -0.62 23.61
CA PRO A 312 0.49 -1.73 24.49
C PRO A 312 1.39 -1.27 25.64
N THR A 313 1.17 -1.86 26.82
CA THR A 313 2.03 -1.65 28.00
C THR A 313 2.63 -2.97 28.50
N LYS A 314 2.28 -4.09 27.86
CA LYS A 314 2.81 -5.42 28.12
C LYS A 314 3.12 -6.11 26.80
N ALA A 315 4.16 -6.95 26.81
CA ALA A 315 4.55 -7.72 25.62
C ALA A 315 3.42 -8.62 25.10
N SER A 316 2.61 -9.18 26.02
CA SER A 316 1.44 -10.01 25.69
C SER A 316 0.39 -9.32 24.83
N ASP A 317 0.40 -7.98 24.78
CA ASP A 317 -0.55 -7.18 24.02
C ASP A 317 -0.17 -7.12 22.52
N VAL A 318 1.04 -7.54 22.15
CA VAL A 318 1.59 -7.45 20.79
C VAL A 318 2.06 -8.83 20.33
N VAL A 319 1.44 -9.35 19.29
CA VAL A 319 1.81 -10.66 18.75
C VAL A 319 3.14 -10.57 18.01
N GLY A 320 4.11 -11.36 18.44
CA GLY A 320 5.45 -11.42 17.85
C GLY A 320 6.51 -10.65 18.64
N PHE A 321 6.11 -9.88 19.65
CA PHE A 321 7.05 -9.16 20.51
C PHE A 321 7.31 -9.94 21.81
N GLU A 322 8.57 -10.01 22.21
CA GLU A 322 9.02 -10.52 23.50
C GLU A 322 9.04 -9.43 24.57
N SER A 323 9.15 -8.15 24.16
CA SER A 323 9.14 -7.01 25.07
C SER A 323 8.52 -5.76 24.44
N VAL A 324 8.02 -4.86 25.29
CA VAL A 324 7.66 -3.48 24.94
C VAL A 324 8.17 -2.57 26.06
N ARG A 325 8.73 -1.40 25.72
CA ARG A 325 9.27 -0.47 26.72
C ARG A 325 8.28 0.55 27.25
N MET A 326 7.14 0.69 26.60
CA MET A 326 6.06 1.58 27.06
C MET A 326 5.46 1.04 28.35
N ASN A 327 5.43 1.85 29.41
CA ASN A 327 4.87 1.49 30.71
C ASN A 327 3.60 2.28 31.07
N HIS A 328 3.14 3.15 30.18
CA HIS A 328 1.90 3.90 30.30
C HIS A 328 1.30 4.19 28.93
N ASP A 329 0.05 4.63 28.93
CA ASP A 329 -0.69 5.03 27.73
C ASP A 329 -0.30 6.45 27.30
N VAL A 330 0.22 6.57 26.09
CA VAL A 330 0.64 7.79 25.40
C VAL A 330 -0.39 8.17 24.32
N THR A 331 -0.93 7.19 23.62
CA THR A 331 -1.62 7.38 22.32
C THR A 331 -3.12 7.68 22.42
N SER A 332 -3.75 7.41 23.56
CA SER A 332 -5.15 7.80 23.76
C SER A 332 -5.37 9.31 23.80
N ARG A 333 -4.30 10.10 23.98
CA ARG A 333 -4.33 11.57 24.02
C ARG A 333 -3.77 12.24 22.78
N CYS A 334 -3.21 11.46 21.85
CA CYS A 334 -2.68 11.99 20.60
C CYS A 334 -3.80 12.54 19.74
N ASP A 335 -3.51 13.63 19.03
CA ASP A 335 -4.40 14.20 18.04
C ASP A 335 -4.30 13.45 16.70
N VAL A 336 -5.30 13.65 15.83
CA VAL A 336 -5.20 13.14 14.45
C VAL A 336 -4.05 13.83 13.75
N GLY A 337 -3.17 13.05 13.12
CA GLY A 337 -1.90 13.55 12.57
C GLY A 337 -0.70 13.23 13.45
N GLU A 338 -0.91 12.64 14.63
CA GLU A 338 0.16 12.12 15.49
C GLU A 338 0.07 10.60 15.60
N ALA A 339 1.19 9.93 15.86
CA ALA A 339 1.21 8.52 16.20
C ALA A 339 2.43 8.17 17.05
N LEU A 340 2.40 6.97 17.61
CA LEU A 340 3.55 6.37 18.29
C LEU A 340 4.09 5.21 17.45
N MET A 341 5.34 5.31 17.02
CA MET A 341 6.07 4.19 16.44
C MET A 341 6.86 3.46 17.52
N TYR A 342 6.87 2.14 17.48
CA TYR A 342 7.63 1.34 18.44
C TYR A 342 8.13 0.03 17.87
N THR A 343 9.23 -0.43 18.44
CA THR A 343 9.82 -1.76 18.29
C THR A 343 9.84 -2.46 19.66
N GLU A 344 10.45 -3.64 19.76
CA GLU A 344 10.69 -4.27 21.06
C GLU A 344 11.63 -3.44 21.94
N SER A 345 12.54 -2.69 21.29
CA SER A 345 13.64 -2.00 21.96
C SER A 345 13.30 -0.59 22.37
N ASN A 346 12.63 0.21 21.53
CA ASN A 346 12.38 1.62 21.77
C ASN A 346 11.04 2.06 21.18
N PHE A 347 10.57 3.24 21.58
CA PHE A 347 9.36 3.87 21.05
C PHE A 347 9.56 5.37 20.95
N GLU A 348 8.92 5.99 19.96
CA GLU A 348 9.02 7.41 19.70
C GLU A 348 7.74 7.94 19.04
N SER A 349 7.35 9.16 19.40
CA SER A 349 6.18 9.82 18.80
C SER A 349 6.58 10.59 17.57
N PHE A 350 5.69 10.70 16.60
CA PHE A 350 5.88 11.51 15.42
C PHE A 350 4.55 12.05 14.89
N GLY A 351 4.64 13.09 14.08
CA GLY A 351 3.47 13.72 13.48
C GLY A 351 3.65 14.00 11.99
N TRP A 352 2.53 14.22 11.33
CA TRP A 352 2.43 14.61 9.93
C TRP A 352 1.23 15.54 9.74
N ASP A 353 1.34 16.45 8.78
CA ASP A 353 0.24 17.35 8.42
C ASP A 353 -0.82 16.63 7.57
N ASP A 354 -2.02 17.21 7.51
CA ASP A 354 -3.08 16.66 6.68
C ASP A 354 -2.74 16.76 5.17
N MET A 355 -3.10 15.71 4.44
CA MET A 355 -2.92 15.57 3.00
C MET A 355 -4.30 15.30 2.40
N PRO A 356 -5.13 16.35 2.26
CA PRO A 356 -6.54 16.17 1.97
C PRO A 356 -6.74 15.59 0.56
N SER A 357 -7.79 14.81 0.42
CA SER A 357 -8.22 14.31 -0.89
C SER A 357 -8.59 15.49 -1.80
N PRO A 358 -8.12 15.50 -3.07
CA PRO A 358 -8.24 16.66 -3.96
C PRO A 358 -9.67 16.90 -4.44
N SER A 359 -10.54 15.89 -4.33
CA SER A 359 -11.89 15.91 -4.88
C SER A 359 -12.94 15.55 -3.83
N SER A 360 -14.16 16.05 -4.02
CA SER A 360 -15.37 15.63 -3.33
C SER A 360 -15.87 14.24 -3.76
N TYR A 361 -15.18 13.61 -4.73
CA TYR A 361 -15.43 12.28 -5.26
C TYR A 361 -14.29 11.31 -4.90
N LYS A 362 -14.63 10.02 -4.86
CA LYS A 362 -13.71 8.88 -4.74
C LYS A 362 -13.56 8.23 -6.11
N LEU A 363 -12.35 7.83 -6.44
CA LEU A 363 -12.08 7.10 -7.67
C LEU A 363 -12.27 5.60 -7.41
N LYS A 364 -13.12 4.94 -8.20
CA LYS A 364 -13.28 3.50 -8.19
C LYS A 364 -12.91 2.92 -9.54
N ILE A 365 -11.99 1.98 -9.52
CA ILE A 365 -11.53 1.24 -10.70
C ILE A 365 -11.75 -0.24 -10.42
N ALA A 366 -12.49 -0.92 -11.27
CA ALA A 366 -12.78 -2.33 -11.13
C ALA A 366 -12.86 -3.00 -12.50
N PRO A 367 -12.53 -4.29 -12.63
CA PRO A 367 -12.80 -5.04 -13.86
C PRO A 367 -14.30 -4.97 -14.22
N GLU A 368 -14.62 -4.89 -15.51
CA GLU A 368 -15.99 -5.08 -15.96
C GLU A 368 -16.43 -6.52 -15.68
N VAL A 369 -17.54 -6.66 -14.94
CA VAL A 369 -18.18 -7.96 -14.75
C VAL A 369 -18.94 -8.26 -16.04
N ARG A 370 -18.45 -9.23 -16.82
CA ARG A 370 -19.14 -9.73 -18.02
C ARG A 370 -20.25 -10.70 -17.67
#